data_AF-R5BFS6-F1
#
_entry.id   AF-R5BFS6-F1
#
_cell.length_a   1.000
_cell.length_b   1.000
_cell.length_c   1.000
_cell.angle_alpha   90.00
_cell.angle_beta   90.00
_cell.angle_gamma   90.00
#
_symmetry.space_group_name_H-M   'P 1'
#
loop_
_entity.id
_entity.type
_entity.pdbx_description
1 polymer ?
#
loop_
_entity_poly.entity_id
_entity_poly.type
_entity_poly.pdbx_seq_one_letter_code
_entity_poly.pdbx_strand_id
1 'polypeptide(L)'
;MMPLGEICFDFDRMQLVIPASYTPTPTYAPNFYRSPQRLYHLSLTDGRSGRKIDAIVDTGASGTILTNRYYKKNENCFTGRTATDSLRTAGVGGVNVVKTIPVSWTFTLAGEQYTETNIPVVTSSEQNEEYDCRIGLPTLMAHRKFIINFKNMWMRFED
;
A
#
# COMPACT_ATOMS: atom_id res chain seq x y z
N MET A 1 23.26 13.39 7.75
CA MET A 1 22.51 12.12 7.74
C MET A 1 22.75 11.48 6.37
N MET A 2 23.31 10.28 6.29
CA MET A 2 23.34 9.58 5.01
C MET A 2 21.89 9.42 4.53
N PRO A 3 21.57 9.70 3.25
CA PRO A 3 20.25 9.35 2.74
C PRO A 3 20.05 7.86 3.00
N LEU A 4 18.87 7.46 3.48
CA LEU A 4 18.52 6.04 3.46
C LEU A 4 18.82 5.53 2.04
N GLY A 5 19.55 4.43 1.93
CA GLY A 5 20.00 3.90 0.66
C GLY A 5 18.93 3.01 0.04
N GLU A 6 19.31 1.77 -0.18
CA GLU A 6 18.41 0.70 -0.61
C GLU A 6 18.28 -0.33 0.52
N ILE A 7 17.07 -0.86 0.69
CA ILE A 7 16.79 -1.97 1.60
C ILE A 7 15.96 -2.99 0.82
N CYS A 8 16.38 -4.26 0.89
CA CYS A 8 15.63 -5.39 0.36
C CYS A 8 15.17 -6.28 1.53
N PHE A 9 13.89 -6.58 1.56
CA PHE A 9 13.33 -7.59 2.45
C PHE A 9 13.24 -8.89 1.64
N ASP A 10 14.08 -9.86 1.97
CA ASP A 10 14.19 -11.16 1.30
C ASP A 10 13.56 -12.22 2.19
N PHE A 11 12.31 -12.60 1.91
CA PHE A 11 11.56 -13.52 2.75
C PHE A 11 11.93 -14.98 2.52
N ASP A 12 12.40 -15.35 1.32
CA ASP A 12 12.96 -16.68 1.06
C ASP A 12 14.15 -16.98 1.97
N ARG A 13 15.01 -15.97 2.19
CA ARG A 13 16.20 -16.08 3.02
C ARG A 13 15.99 -15.61 4.45
N MET A 14 14.82 -15.05 4.76
CA MET A 14 14.50 -14.42 6.05
C MET A 14 15.52 -13.34 6.43
N GLN A 15 15.88 -12.47 5.47
CA GLN A 15 16.92 -11.45 5.63
C GLN A 15 16.43 -10.06 5.28
N LEU A 16 16.95 -9.07 6.02
CA LEU A 16 16.92 -7.66 5.61
C LEU A 16 18.31 -7.31 5.07
N VAL A 17 18.39 -7.01 3.78
CA VAL A 17 19.64 -6.79 3.05
C VAL A 17 19.80 -5.30 2.75
N ILE A 18 20.93 -4.75 3.19
CA ILE A 18 21.43 -3.45 2.73
C ILE A 18 22.53 -3.75 1.71
N PRO A 19 22.30 -3.55 0.40
CA PRO A 19 23.25 -3.97 -0.61
C PRO A 19 24.45 -3.02 -0.68
N ALA A 20 25.63 -3.59 -0.95
CA ALA A 20 26.87 -2.81 -1.11
C ALA A 20 26.85 -1.91 -2.36
N SER A 21 26.02 -2.23 -3.35
CA SER A 21 25.76 -1.43 -4.54
C SER A 21 24.27 -1.42 -4.82
N TYR A 22 23.73 -0.26 -5.17
CA TYR A 22 22.29 -0.10 -5.40
C TYR A 22 21.85 -0.81 -6.69
N THR A 23 20.63 -1.33 -6.66
CA THR A 23 19.95 -1.80 -7.85
C THR A 23 19.86 -0.66 -8.88
N PRO A 24 20.11 -0.92 -10.18
CA PRO A 24 20.00 0.11 -11.22
C PRO A 24 18.63 0.79 -11.18
N THR A 25 18.61 2.11 -11.36
CA THR A 25 17.36 2.88 -11.34
C THR A 25 16.45 2.40 -12.48
N PRO A 26 15.23 1.94 -12.17
CA PRO A 26 14.30 1.45 -13.18
C PRO A 26 13.61 2.61 -13.91
N THR A 27 13.10 2.35 -15.11
CA THR A 27 12.43 3.37 -15.95
C THR A 27 11.11 3.87 -15.38
N TYR A 28 10.45 3.12 -14.51
CA TYR A 28 9.24 3.54 -13.81
C TYR A 28 9.50 4.47 -12.62
N ALA A 29 10.77 4.66 -12.23
CA ALA A 29 11.12 5.55 -11.12
C ALA A 29 10.93 7.03 -11.52
N PRO A 30 10.46 7.89 -10.60
CA PRO A 30 10.04 7.57 -9.24
C PRO A 30 8.59 7.04 -9.19
N ASN A 31 8.35 6.06 -8.32
CA ASN A 31 6.99 5.64 -7.93
C ASN A 31 6.78 5.69 -6.41
N PHE A 32 7.79 6.11 -5.66
CA PHE A 32 7.74 6.29 -4.21
C PHE A 32 8.10 7.76 -3.91
N TYR A 33 7.51 8.40 -2.92
CA TYR A 33 7.79 9.81 -2.61
C TYR A 33 7.41 10.16 -1.17
N ARG A 34 7.90 11.30 -0.68
CA ARG A 34 7.51 11.83 0.63
C ARG A 34 6.35 12.82 0.46
N SER A 35 5.23 12.58 1.14
CA SER A 35 4.09 13.50 1.15
C SER A 35 4.38 14.78 1.95
N PRO A 36 3.61 15.86 1.76
CA PRO A 36 3.76 17.09 2.55
C PRO A 36 3.66 16.88 4.07
N GLN A 37 2.89 15.88 4.51
CA GLN A 37 2.69 15.49 5.91
C GLN A 37 3.76 14.50 6.39
N ARG A 38 4.80 14.28 5.57
CA ARG A 38 6.01 13.53 5.91
C ARG A 38 5.81 12.02 5.97
N LEU A 39 4.77 11.48 5.33
CA LEU A 39 4.62 10.05 5.09
C LEU A 39 5.32 9.64 3.81
N TYR A 40 5.72 8.38 3.71
CA TYR A 40 6.21 7.81 2.47
C TYR A 40 5.07 7.16 1.70
N HIS A 41 4.80 7.69 0.52
CA HIS A 41 3.72 7.25 -0.37
C HIS A 41 4.30 6.46 -1.54
N LEU A 42 3.58 5.43 -1.95
CA LEU A 42 3.80 4.60 -3.11
C LEU A 42 2.65 4.86 -4.09
N SER A 43 2.99 5.31 -5.29
CA SER A 43 2.01 5.55 -6.35
C SER A 43 1.68 4.25 -7.08
N LEU A 44 0.40 3.88 -7.04
CA LEU A 44 -0.15 2.69 -7.69
C LEU A 44 -1.15 3.11 -8.76
N THR A 45 -1.35 2.29 -9.80
CA THR A 45 -2.53 2.44 -10.67
C THR A 45 -3.63 1.51 -10.16
N ASP A 46 -4.77 2.06 -9.80
CA ASP A 46 -5.93 1.28 -9.37
C ASP A 46 -6.60 0.61 -10.58
N GLY A 47 -6.76 -0.71 -10.53
CA GLY A 47 -7.35 -1.50 -11.61
C GLY A 47 -8.85 -1.29 -11.77
N ARG A 48 -9.54 -0.76 -10.76
CA ARG A 48 -10.99 -0.49 -10.81
C ARG A 48 -11.31 0.84 -11.48
N SER A 49 -10.63 1.91 -11.07
CA SER A 49 -10.86 3.27 -11.58
C SER A 49 -9.94 3.65 -12.74
N GLY A 50 -8.84 2.92 -12.95
CA GLY A 50 -7.76 3.27 -13.88
C GLY A 50 -6.91 4.48 -13.43
N ARG A 51 -7.18 5.05 -12.25
CA ARG A 51 -6.51 6.26 -11.75
C ARG A 51 -5.30 5.89 -10.91
N LYS A 52 -4.37 6.85 -10.78
CA LYS A 52 -3.33 6.76 -9.76
C LYS A 52 -3.94 6.95 -8.37
N ILE A 53 -3.52 6.10 -7.44
CA ILE A 53 -3.85 6.22 -6.03
C ILE A 53 -2.56 6.18 -5.19
N ASP A 54 -2.63 6.77 -4.00
CA ASP A 54 -1.48 6.85 -3.11
C ASP A 54 -1.60 5.84 -1.98
N ALA A 55 -0.64 4.93 -1.89
CA ALA A 55 -0.56 3.95 -0.83
C ALA A 55 0.54 4.32 0.18
N ILE A 56 0.36 4.00 1.46
CA ILE A 56 1.48 3.88 2.39
C ILE A 56 1.90 2.41 2.51
N VAL A 57 3.17 2.19 2.81
CA VAL A 57 3.71 0.87 3.14
C VAL A 57 3.88 0.80 4.65
N ASP A 58 3.14 -0.08 5.30
CA ASP A 58 3.11 -0.22 6.76
C ASP A 58 3.40 -1.68 7.15
N THR A 59 4.67 -1.98 7.41
CA THR A 59 5.11 -3.29 7.88
C THR A 59 4.58 -3.65 9.27
N GLY A 60 4.01 -2.70 10.00
CA GLY A 60 3.34 -2.92 11.29
C GLY A 60 1.85 -3.23 11.16
N ALA A 61 1.25 -3.04 9.98
CA ALA A 61 -0.16 -3.31 9.77
C ALA A 61 -0.41 -4.80 9.47
N SER A 62 -1.36 -5.39 10.20
CA SER A 62 -1.79 -6.78 10.04
C SER A 62 -2.61 -7.07 8.79
N GLY A 63 -2.86 -6.07 7.94
CA GLY A 63 -3.63 -6.23 6.72
C GLY A 63 -3.61 -5.00 5.84
N THR A 64 -3.82 -5.24 4.54
CA THR A 64 -3.98 -4.21 3.52
C THR A 64 -5.42 -3.71 3.51
N ILE A 65 -5.61 -2.39 3.43
CA ILE A 65 -6.94 -1.77 3.37
C ILE A 65 -7.00 -0.67 2.31
N LEU A 66 -8.18 -0.49 1.74
CA LEU A 66 -8.54 0.72 0.98
C LEU A 66 -9.31 1.66 1.92
N THR A 67 -8.82 2.89 2.09
CA THR A 67 -9.30 3.82 3.13
C THR A 67 -10.64 4.46 2.78
N ASN A 68 -11.21 5.20 3.73
CA ASN A 68 -12.43 5.97 3.45
C ASN A 68 -12.21 7.06 2.42
N ARG A 69 -11.00 7.62 2.36
CA ARG A 69 -10.60 8.54 1.29
C ARG A 69 -10.70 7.89 -0.09
N TYR A 70 -10.21 6.65 -0.26
CA TYR A 70 -10.36 5.93 -1.51
C TYR A 70 -11.83 5.71 -1.87
N TYR A 71 -12.64 5.27 -0.90
CA TYR A 71 -14.08 5.06 -1.11
C TYR A 71 -14.75 6.35 -1.62
N LYS A 72 -14.56 7.48 -0.93
CA LYS A 72 -15.15 8.78 -1.29
C LYS A 72 -14.74 9.26 -2.68
N LYS A 73 -13.49 9.01 -3.09
CA LYS A 73 -13.00 9.38 -4.44
C LYS A 73 -13.59 8.51 -5.56
N ASN A 74 -14.10 7.31 -5.22
CA ASN A 74 -14.51 6.28 -6.17
C ASN A 74 -15.92 5.74 -5.87
N GLU A 75 -16.80 6.51 -5.22
CA GLU A 75 -18.14 6.04 -4.79
C GLU A 75 -18.98 5.49 -5.95
N ASN A 76 -18.81 6.07 -7.14
CA ASN A 76 -19.42 5.59 -8.38
C ASN A 76 -19.04 4.14 -8.73
N CYS A 77 -17.84 3.68 -8.33
CA CYS A 77 -17.40 2.30 -8.50
C CYS A 77 -17.99 1.33 -7.46
N PHE A 78 -18.81 1.83 -6.53
CA PHE A 78 -19.49 1.08 -5.47
C PHE A 78 -21.01 1.26 -5.49
N THR A 79 -21.58 1.89 -6.52
CA THR A 79 -23.04 2.05 -6.65
C THR A 79 -23.76 0.71 -6.57
N GLY A 80 -24.78 0.63 -5.72
CA GLY A 80 -25.54 -0.61 -5.46
C GLY A 80 -24.86 -1.60 -4.50
N ARG A 81 -23.65 -1.29 -3.99
CA ARG A 81 -23.01 -2.06 -2.92
C ARG A 81 -23.25 -1.40 -1.58
N THR A 82 -23.50 -2.22 -0.56
CA THR A 82 -23.61 -1.80 0.83
C THR A 82 -22.51 -2.44 1.65
N ALA A 83 -22.13 -1.81 2.76
CA ALA A 83 -21.19 -2.41 3.68
C ALA A 83 -21.81 -3.66 4.33
N THR A 84 -21.15 -4.80 4.15
CA THR A 84 -21.60 -6.11 4.64
C THR A 84 -20.73 -6.66 5.76
N ASP A 85 -19.61 -5.98 6.07
CA ASP A 85 -18.63 -6.44 7.05
C ASP A 85 -18.14 -5.25 7.90
N SER A 86 -17.35 -5.55 8.92
CA SER A 86 -16.70 -4.58 9.77
C SER A 86 -15.27 -4.99 10.11
N LEU A 87 -14.37 -4.02 10.14
CA LEU A 87 -12.99 -4.21 10.54
C LEU A 87 -12.73 -3.59 11.91
N ARG A 88 -12.25 -4.39 12.85
CA ARG A 88 -11.76 -3.92 14.15
C ARG A 88 -10.26 -3.67 14.06
N THR A 89 -9.85 -2.41 14.21
CA THR A 89 -8.44 -2.00 14.17
C THR A 89 -8.02 -1.50 15.54
N ALA A 90 -6.88 -1.97 16.05
CA ALA A 90 -6.27 -1.50 17.30
C ALA A 90 -4.91 -0.85 17.03
N GLY A 91 -4.59 0.22 17.76
CA GLY A 91 -3.29 0.90 17.65
C GLY A 91 -3.06 1.90 18.79
N VAL A 92 -2.07 2.78 18.61
CA VAL A 92 -1.67 3.80 19.61
C VAL A 92 -2.81 4.76 19.99
N GLY A 93 -3.87 4.84 19.17
CA GLY A 93 -5.08 5.63 19.42
C GLY A 93 -6.28 4.85 19.97
N GLY A 94 -6.12 3.59 20.39
CA GLY A 94 -7.20 2.74 20.88
C GLY A 94 -7.77 1.80 19.82
N VAL A 95 -9.03 1.39 20.02
CA VAL A 95 -9.72 0.39 19.18
C VAL A 95 -10.87 1.06 18.45
N ASN A 96 -10.89 0.93 17.12
CA ASN A 96 -11.95 1.44 16.27
C ASN A 96 -12.59 0.30 15.50
N VAL A 97 -13.91 0.38 15.29
CA VAL A 97 -14.66 -0.54 14.42
C VAL A 97 -15.23 0.27 13.27
N VAL A 98 -14.87 -0.11 12.05
CA VAL A 98 -15.30 0.59 10.83
C VAL A 98 -16.07 -0.35 9.92
N LYS A 99 -17.13 0.14 9.25
CA LYS A 99 -17.86 -0.64 8.25
C LYS A 99 -17.05 -0.76 6.96
N THR A 100 -17.12 -1.92 6.33
CA THR A 100 -16.33 -2.24 5.14
C THR A 100 -17.16 -2.92 4.06
N ILE A 101 -16.72 -2.73 2.81
CA ILE A 101 -17.13 -3.53 1.66
C ILE A 101 -15.92 -4.40 1.27
N PRO A 102 -15.98 -5.74 1.40
CA PRO A 102 -14.92 -6.61 0.91
C PRO A 102 -14.89 -6.61 -0.63
N VAL A 103 -13.69 -6.52 -1.21
CA VAL A 103 -13.50 -6.56 -2.66
C VAL A 103 -12.31 -7.42 -3.08
N SER A 104 -12.38 -7.93 -4.31
CA SER A 104 -11.16 -8.21 -5.06
C SER A 104 -10.63 -6.89 -5.61
N TRP A 105 -9.35 -6.62 -5.37
CA TRP A 105 -8.68 -5.40 -5.79
C TRP A 105 -7.48 -5.76 -6.66
N THR A 106 -7.46 -5.18 -7.86
CA THR A 106 -6.33 -5.30 -8.78
C THR A 106 -5.63 -3.95 -8.84
N PHE A 107 -4.31 -3.93 -8.84
CA PHE A 107 -3.52 -2.71 -8.98
C PHE A 107 -2.25 -2.96 -9.79
N THR A 108 -1.69 -1.90 -10.37
CA THR A 108 -0.40 -1.96 -11.07
C THR A 108 0.66 -1.20 -10.31
N LEU A 109 1.79 -1.86 -10.05
CA LEU A 109 2.98 -1.30 -9.42
C LEU A 109 4.20 -1.66 -10.28
N ALA A 110 5.05 -0.68 -10.59
CA ALA A 110 6.29 -0.89 -11.33
C ALA A 110 6.11 -1.58 -12.71
N GLY A 111 4.94 -1.42 -13.33
CA GLY A 111 4.60 -2.05 -14.62
C GLY A 111 3.92 -3.43 -14.49
N GLU A 112 3.95 -4.03 -13.30
CA GLU A 112 3.38 -5.35 -13.02
C GLU A 112 2.00 -5.22 -12.37
N GLN A 113 1.09 -6.14 -12.69
CA GLN A 113 -0.26 -6.18 -12.14
C GLN A 113 -0.37 -7.21 -11.01
N TYR A 114 -0.96 -6.78 -9.91
CA TYR A 114 -1.17 -7.59 -8.71
C TYR A 114 -2.66 -7.65 -8.39
N THR A 115 -3.10 -8.77 -7.83
CA THR A 115 -4.49 -8.97 -7.39
C THR A 115 -4.51 -9.46 -5.96
N GLU A 116 -5.25 -8.73 -5.14
CA GLU A 116 -5.53 -9.04 -3.75
C GLU A 116 -7.00 -9.39 -3.60
N THR A 117 -7.30 -10.53 -3.00
CA THR A 117 -8.66 -10.98 -2.78
C THR A 117 -9.12 -10.63 -1.37
N ASN A 118 -10.38 -10.21 -1.24
CA ASN A 118 -11.02 -9.94 0.05
C ASN A 118 -10.38 -8.78 0.86
N ILE A 119 -9.94 -7.72 0.18
CA ILE A 119 -9.46 -6.50 0.83
C ILE A 119 -10.65 -5.65 1.28
N PRO A 120 -10.65 -5.14 2.53
CA PRO A 120 -11.69 -4.24 2.99
C PRO A 120 -11.54 -2.83 2.38
N VAL A 121 -12.64 -2.33 1.80
CA VAL A 121 -12.84 -0.91 1.48
C VAL A 121 -13.60 -0.27 2.64
N VAL A 122 -12.98 0.67 3.34
CA VAL A 122 -13.56 1.34 4.52
C VAL A 122 -14.61 2.36 4.09
N THR A 123 -15.88 2.16 4.46
CA THR A 123 -16.98 3.06 4.06
C THR A 123 -17.34 4.09 5.13
N SER A 124 -16.88 3.90 6.37
CA SER A 124 -17.10 4.83 7.48
C SER A 124 -15.82 4.93 8.31
N SER A 125 -15.11 6.05 8.22
CA SER A 125 -13.97 6.36 9.08
C SER A 125 -14.14 7.76 9.67
N GLU A 126 -13.86 7.90 10.96
CA GLU A 126 -13.71 9.21 11.62
C GLU A 126 -12.30 9.78 11.41
N GLN A 127 -11.37 8.97 10.89
CA GLN A 127 -10.02 9.38 10.58
C GLN A 127 -9.98 9.99 9.18
N ASN A 128 -9.32 11.13 9.06
CA ASN A 128 -9.06 11.77 7.78
C ASN A 128 -7.71 11.27 7.25
N GLU A 129 -7.70 10.04 6.70
CA GLU A 129 -6.48 9.48 6.14
C GLU A 129 -6.02 10.30 4.92
N GLU A 130 -4.72 10.51 4.75
CA GLU A 130 -4.17 11.25 3.60
C GLU A 130 -3.96 10.35 2.36
N TYR A 131 -3.82 9.05 2.60
CA TYR A 131 -3.59 8.03 1.60
C TYR A 131 -4.86 7.27 1.27
N ASP A 132 -4.91 6.71 0.06
CA ASP A 132 -6.01 5.91 -0.46
C ASP A 132 -5.90 4.44 -0.03
N CYS A 133 -4.69 3.97 0.20
CA CYS A 133 -4.40 2.59 0.53
C CYS A 133 -3.34 2.50 1.63
N ARG A 134 -3.46 1.50 2.51
CA ARG A 134 -2.35 1.06 3.36
C ARG A 134 -2.02 -0.37 2.97
N ILE A 135 -0.84 -0.59 2.41
CA ILE A 135 -0.29 -1.92 2.16
C ILE A 135 0.29 -2.44 3.47
N GLY A 136 -0.33 -3.48 4.01
CA GLY A 136 0.10 -4.14 5.24
C GLY A 136 1.10 -5.27 4.99
N LEU A 137 1.67 -5.77 6.08
CA LEU A 137 2.68 -6.83 6.05
C LEU A 137 2.25 -8.09 5.27
N PRO A 138 1.00 -8.60 5.36
CA PRO A 138 0.62 -9.79 4.60
C PRO A 138 0.77 -9.64 3.09
N THR A 139 0.38 -8.50 2.51
CA THR A 139 0.58 -8.22 1.08
C THR A 139 2.07 -8.15 0.75
N LEU A 140 2.88 -7.49 1.59
CA LEU A 140 4.32 -7.42 1.37
C LEU A 140 4.98 -8.81 1.38
N MET A 141 4.55 -9.69 2.29
CA MET A 141 5.03 -11.06 2.45
C MET A 141 4.45 -12.06 1.45
N ALA A 142 3.44 -11.66 0.65
CA ALA A 142 2.93 -12.49 -0.44
C ALA A 142 3.93 -12.59 -1.60
N HIS A 143 4.88 -11.66 -1.65
CA HIS A 143 5.97 -11.63 -2.61
C HIS A 143 7.23 -12.25 -1.99
N ARG A 144 8.10 -12.83 -2.82
CA ARG A 144 9.38 -13.38 -2.32
C ARG A 144 10.24 -12.29 -1.71
N LYS A 145 10.27 -11.12 -2.35
CA LYS A 145 11.01 -9.95 -1.88
C LYS A 145 10.29 -8.65 -2.21
N PHE A 146 10.66 -7.60 -1.49
CA PHE A 146 10.42 -6.25 -1.96
C PHE A 146 11.63 -5.36 -1.69
N ILE A 147 11.84 -4.41 -2.59
CA ILE A 147 12.98 -3.48 -2.53
C ILE A 147 12.45 -2.07 -2.42
N ILE A 148 12.98 -1.31 -1.47
CA ILE A 148 12.74 0.12 -1.34
C ILE A 148 14.07 0.85 -1.53
N ASN A 149 14.10 1.77 -2.49
CA ASN A 149 15.24 2.64 -2.73
C ASN A 149 14.85 4.09 -2.38
N PHE A 150 15.43 4.61 -1.30
CA PHE A 150 15.17 5.96 -0.80
C PHE A 150 16.07 7.02 -1.47
N LYS A 151 17.10 6.62 -2.22
CA LYS A 151 17.95 7.55 -2.98
C LYS A 151 17.27 8.01 -4.27
N ASN A 152 16.70 7.05 -5.01
CA ASN A 152 16.06 7.26 -6.31
C ASN A 152 14.53 7.14 -6.24
N MET A 153 14.00 6.98 -5.01
CA MET A 153 12.57 7.09 -4.71
C MET A 153 11.71 6.12 -5.52
N TRP A 154 12.03 4.83 -5.39
CA TRP A 154 11.25 3.76 -6.00
C TRP A 154 11.10 2.54 -5.11
N MET A 155 10.06 1.77 -5.39
CA MET A 155 9.80 0.47 -4.78
C MET A 155 9.23 -0.51 -5.81
N ARG A 156 9.54 -1.79 -5.65
CA ARG A 156 8.90 -2.89 -6.38
C ARG A 156 8.81 -4.15 -5.53
N PHE A 157 7.94 -5.06 -5.95
CA PHE A 157 7.95 -6.45 -5.54
C PHE A 157 8.85 -7.27 -6.49
N GLU A 158 9.34 -8.40 -5.98
CA GLU A 158 10.00 -9.45 -6.77
C GLU A 158 9.38 -10.79 -6.37
N ASP A 159 8.81 -11.48 -7.36
CA ASP A 159 8.17 -12.80 -7.27
C ASP A 159 9.05 -13.93 -7.83
#